data_AF-A0A968MKB7-F1
#
_entry.id   AF-A0A968MKB7-F1
#
_cell.length_a   1.000
_cell.length_b   1.000
_cell.length_c   1.000
_cell.angle_alpha   90.00
_cell.angle_beta   90.00
_cell.angle_gamma   90.00
#
_symmetry.space_group_name_H-M   'P 1'
#
loop_
_entity.id
_entity.type
_entity.pdbx_description
1 polymer ?
#
loop_
_entity_poly.entity_id
_entity_poly.type
_entity_poly.pdbx_seq_one_letter_code
_entity_poly.pdbx_strand_id
1 'polypeptide(L)'
;MSMRGRVTLDELKWLSDRVADQSYVVVGEPRFLALMAWANKNARTHGFWDEDHGNHTNIAKLGLHHAEVSEVVEACRFVENPLDLGSMSAPPRDAERSEKIPEFTQTEEELADTVIRAMDFAQERKCRLLAAIVAKLAFNETREHMHGKKVG
;
A
#
# COMPACT_ATOMS: atom_id res chain seq x y z
N MET A 1 -32.98 -6.27 -1.04
CA MET A 1 -32.12 -5.51 -1.98
C MET A 1 -31.28 -4.54 -1.14
N SER A 2 -30.02 -4.87 -0.87
CA SER A 2 -29.18 -4.19 0.14
C SER A 2 -28.42 -3.00 -0.47
N MET A 3 -28.76 -1.78 -0.04
CA MET A 3 -28.11 -0.53 -0.46
C MET A 3 -26.83 -0.27 0.37
N ARG A 4 -25.81 -1.13 0.27
CA ARG A 4 -24.48 -0.83 0.84
C ARG A 4 -23.55 -0.37 -0.27
N GLY A 5 -23.31 0.95 -0.33
CA GLY A 5 -22.35 1.54 -1.27
C GLY A 5 -22.57 3.00 -1.65
N ARG A 6 -23.63 3.68 -1.17
CA ARG A 6 -23.81 5.12 -1.43
C ARG A 6 -23.50 5.90 -0.17
N VAL A 7 -22.52 6.78 -0.25
CA VAL A 7 -22.24 7.83 0.74
C VAL A 7 -23.33 8.88 0.59
N THR A 8 -23.97 9.29 1.69
CA THR A 8 -25.02 10.32 1.65
C THR A 8 -24.43 11.71 1.40
N LEU A 9 -25.24 12.64 0.89
CA LEU A 9 -24.82 14.04 0.75
C LEU A 9 -24.40 14.66 2.09
N ASP A 10 -25.00 14.21 3.19
CA ASP A 10 -24.66 14.64 4.54
C ASP A 10 -23.30 14.07 4.99
N GLU A 11 -22.96 12.84 4.61
CA GLU A 11 -21.63 12.26 4.87
C GLU A 11 -20.53 12.93 4.03
N LEU A 12 -20.83 13.31 2.78
CA LEU A 12 -19.94 14.10 1.94
C LEU A 12 -19.75 15.51 2.48
N LYS A 13 -20.82 16.14 2.97
CA LYS A 13 -20.77 17.45 3.60
C LYS A 13 -19.99 17.40 4.91
N TRP A 14 -20.18 16.37 5.73
CA TRP A 14 -19.41 16.15 6.96
C TRP A 14 -17.91 15.96 6.70
N LEU A 15 -17.55 15.23 5.63
CA LEU A 15 -16.16 15.10 5.17
C LEU A 15 -15.61 16.43 4.64
N SER A 16 -16.39 17.16 3.85
CA SER A 16 -16.01 18.46 3.27
C SER A 16 -15.81 19.53 4.35
N ASP A 17 -16.68 19.59 5.36
CA ASP A 17 -16.65 20.59 6.42
C ASP A 17 -15.43 20.44 7.36
N ARG A 18 -14.86 19.23 7.45
CA ARG A 18 -13.62 18.96 8.22
C ARG A 18 -12.33 19.13 7.39
N VAL A 19 -12.47 19.21 6.08
CA VAL A 19 -11.35 19.41 5.13
C VAL A 19 -11.28 20.87 4.68
N ALA A 20 -12.23 21.72 5.07
CA ALA A 20 -12.40 23.08 4.59
C ALA A 20 -11.30 24.10 4.96
N ASP A 21 -10.26 23.72 5.71
CA ASP A 21 -9.09 24.60 5.98
C ASP A 21 -7.85 24.26 5.13
N GLN A 22 -7.87 23.18 4.34
CA GLN A 22 -6.82 22.92 3.36
C GLN A 22 -7.43 22.33 2.10
N SER A 23 -7.10 22.95 0.97
CA SER A 23 -7.56 22.69 -0.40
C SER A 23 -7.30 21.27 -0.92
N TYR A 24 -7.92 20.26 -0.30
CA TYR A 24 -7.98 18.88 -0.77
C TYR A 24 -9.44 18.51 -1.00
N VAL A 25 -10.03 19.08 -2.05
CA VAL A 25 -11.06 18.34 -2.77
C VAL A 25 -10.45 16.98 -3.09
N VAL A 26 -11.17 15.87 -2.90
CA VAL A 26 -10.73 14.51 -3.23
C VAL A 26 -10.59 14.40 -4.77
N VAL A 27 -9.58 15.06 -5.34
CA VAL A 27 -9.30 15.19 -6.78
C VAL A 27 -8.63 13.92 -7.33
N GLY A 28 -8.41 12.91 -6.48
CA GLY A 28 -7.83 11.61 -6.84
C GLY A 28 -8.83 10.45 -6.99
N GLU A 29 -10.13 10.66 -6.72
CA GLU A 29 -11.08 9.56 -6.47
C GLU A 29 -11.21 8.57 -7.65
N PRO A 30 -11.41 8.97 -8.92
CA PRO A 30 -11.62 7.99 -9.98
C PRO A 30 -10.35 7.23 -10.36
N ARG A 31 -9.18 7.88 -10.32
CA ARG A 31 -7.90 7.25 -10.71
C ARG A 31 -7.42 6.26 -9.65
N PHE A 32 -7.56 6.59 -8.37
CA PHE A 32 -7.23 5.67 -7.29
C PHE A 32 -8.15 4.44 -7.31
N LEU A 33 -9.46 4.65 -7.48
CA LEU A 33 -10.41 3.55 -7.61
C LEU A 33 -10.17 2.71 -8.87
N ALA A 34 -9.81 3.33 -9.99
CA ALA A 34 -9.44 2.61 -11.21
C ALA A 34 -8.19 1.76 -11.00
N LEU A 35 -7.18 2.27 -10.29
CA LEU A 35 -5.97 1.53 -9.96
C LEU A 35 -6.27 0.34 -9.03
N MET A 36 -7.11 0.53 -8.01
CA MET A 36 -7.59 -0.56 -7.15
C MET A 36 -8.34 -1.64 -7.94
N ALA A 37 -9.25 -1.22 -8.81
CA ALA A 37 -10.01 -2.13 -9.68
C ALA A 37 -9.07 -2.89 -10.63
N TRP A 38 -8.04 -2.22 -11.15
CA TRP A 38 -7.05 -2.85 -12.03
C TRP A 38 -6.19 -3.88 -11.28
N ALA A 39 -5.69 -3.53 -10.09
CA ALA A 39 -4.95 -4.45 -9.23
C ALA A 39 -5.74 -5.73 -8.93
N ASN A 40 -7.00 -5.58 -8.50
CA ASN A 40 -7.87 -6.73 -8.21
C ASN A 40 -8.24 -7.54 -9.43
N LYS A 41 -8.53 -6.87 -10.56
CA LYS A 41 -8.77 -7.56 -11.83
C LYS A 41 -7.57 -8.42 -12.20
N ASN A 42 -6.35 -7.88 -12.10
CA ASN A 42 -5.13 -8.62 -12.41
C ASN A 42 -4.96 -9.84 -11.48
N ALA A 43 -5.14 -9.67 -10.17
CA ALA A 43 -5.06 -10.76 -9.20
C ALA A 43 -6.08 -11.87 -9.50
N ARG A 44 -7.33 -11.50 -9.82
CA ARG A 44 -8.37 -12.46 -10.21
C ARG A 44 -8.04 -13.19 -11.51
N THR A 45 -7.53 -12.50 -12.52
CA THR A 45 -7.12 -13.12 -13.78
C THR A 45 -6.00 -14.16 -13.59
N HIS A 46 -5.15 -13.98 -12.58
CA HIS A 46 -4.09 -14.92 -12.22
C HIS A 46 -4.52 -15.95 -11.16
N GLY A 47 -5.81 -16.08 -10.88
CA GLY A 47 -6.37 -17.10 -9.99
C GLY A 47 -6.06 -16.91 -8.51
N PHE A 48 -5.56 -15.75 -8.08
CA PHE A 48 -5.23 -15.51 -6.68
C PHE A 48 -6.45 -15.64 -5.76
N TRP A 49 -7.66 -15.37 -6.28
CA TRP A 49 -8.91 -15.44 -5.52
C TRP A 49 -9.75 -16.69 -5.82
N ASP A 50 -9.20 -17.66 -6.54
CA ASP A 50 -9.92 -18.88 -6.90
C ASP A 50 -9.97 -19.85 -5.71
N GLU A 51 -11.14 -20.42 -5.45
CA GLU A 51 -11.36 -21.27 -4.28
C GLU A 51 -10.49 -22.53 -4.30
N ASP A 52 -10.28 -23.10 -5.50
CA ASP A 52 -9.57 -24.36 -5.74
C ASP A 52 -8.07 -24.31 -5.38
N HIS A 53 -7.48 -23.11 -5.28
CA HIS A 53 -6.05 -22.93 -5.01
C HIS A 53 -5.71 -22.81 -3.52
N GLY A 54 -6.70 -22.83 -2.61
CA GLY A 54 -6.52 -22.75 -1.15
C GLY A 54 -5.92 -21.44 -0.61
N ASN A 55 -5.42 -20.56 -1.48
CA ASN A 55 -4.78 -19.28 -1.16
C ASN A 55 -5.75 -18.08 -1.27
N HIS A 56 -7.05 -18.32 -1.46
CA HIS A 56 -8.07 -17.25 -1.56
C HIS A 56 -8.46 -16.65 -0.19
N THR A 57 -7.99 -17.24 0.92
CA THR A 57 -8.36 -16.78 2.26
C THR A 57 -7.70 -15.44 2.60
N ASN A 58 -8.34 -14.66 3.49
CA ASN A 58 -7.79 -13.38 3.92
C ASN A 58 -6.41 -13.52 4.57
N ILE A 59 -6.21 -14.58 5.35
CA ILE A 59 -4.94 -14.82 6.06
C ILE A 59 -3.84 -15.09 5.04
N ALA A 60 -4.10 -15.93 4.04
CA ALA A 60 -3.12 -16.24 3.01
C ALA A 60 -2.76 -14.99 2.18
N LYS A 61 -3.76 -14.16 1.86
CA LYS A 61 -3.56 -12.88 1.16
C LYS A 61 -2.73 -11.91 1.99
N LEU A 62 -3.04 -11.73 3.27
CA LEU A 62 -2.24 -10.90 4.17
C LEU A 62 -0.83 -11.47 4.37
N GLY A 63 -0.66 -12.80 4.35
CA GLY A 63 0.63 -13.46 4.33
C GLY A 63 1.48 -13.08 3.11
N LEU A 64 0.87 -13.02 1.92
CA LEU A 64 1.55 -12.52 0.71
C LEU A 64 1.95 -11.04 0.86
N HIS A 65 1.11 -10.20 1.46
CA HIS A 65 1.49 -8.79 1.71
C HIS A 65 2.73 -8.71 2.61
N HIS A 66 2.79 -9.56 3.64
CA HIS A 66 3.95 -9.65 4.53
C HIS A 66 5.22 -10.10 3.79
N ALA A 67 5.08 -10.98 2.80
CA ALA A 67 6.21 -11.39 1.96
C ALA A 67 6.75 -10.19 1.16
N GLU A 68 5.90 -9.39 0.50
CA GLU A 68 6.36 -8.21 -0.26
C GLU A 68 7.05 -7.18 0.65
N VAL A 69 6.53 -6.96 1.86
CA VAL A 69 7.20 -6.06 2.83
C VAL A 69 8.57 -6.61 3.23
N SER A 70 8.76 -7.92 3.25
CA SER A 70 10.07 -8.53 3.52
C SER A 70 11.03 -8.30 2.36
N GLU A 71 10.55 -8.36 1.11
CA GLU A 71 11.34 -8.01 -0.08
C GLU A 71 11.77 -6.53 -0.07
N VAL A 72 10.88 -5.61 0.34
CA VAL A 72 11.24 -4.19 0.56
C VAL A 72 12.36 -4.06 1.59
N VAL A 73 12.31 -4.81 2.69
CA VAL A 73 13.36 -4.79 3.71
C VAL A 73 14.68 -5.24 3.10
N GLU A 74 14.71 -6.35 2.36
CA GLU A 74 15.91 -6.85 1.69
C GLU A 74 16.47 -5.84 0.67
N ALA A 75 15.60 -5.21 -0.14
CA ALA A 75 15.99 -4.18 -1.10
C ALA A 75 16.59 -2.94 -0.41
N CYS A 76 16.08 -2.57 0.76
CA CYS A 76 16.57 -1.44 1.56
C CYS A 76 17.76 -1.79 2.47
N ARG A 77 18.27 -3.03 2.48
CA ARG A 77 19.39 -3.39 3.35
C ARG A 77 20.66 -2.65 2.91
N PHE A 78 21.09 -1.73 3.75
CA PHE A 78 22.45 -1.19 3.70
C PHE A 78 23.44 -2.25 4.15
N VAL A 79 24.48 -2.48 3.35
CA VAL A 79 25.62 -3.32 3.76
C VAL A 79 26.55 -2.43 4.59
N GLU A 80 26.35 -2.39 5.92
CA GLU A 80 27.21 -1.61 6.82
C GLU A 80 28.60 -2.25 7.00
N ASN A 81 28.75 -3.56 6.77
CA ASN A 81 30.00 -4.29 6.96
C ASN A 81 30.52 -4.89 5.63
N PRO A 82 31.69 -4.48 5.12
CA PRO A 82 32.31 -5.04 3.90
C PRO A 82 32.62 -6.54 3.98
N LEU A 83 32.46 -7.17 5.15
CA LEU A 83 32.63 -8.60 5.36
C LEU A 83 31.32 -9.41 5.29
N ASP A 84 30.15 -8.76 5.30
CA ASP A 84 28.84 -9.44 5.28
C ASP A 84 28.37 -9.83 3.87
N LEU A 85 29.06 -9.33 2.84
CA LEU A 85 28.95 -9.79 1.47
C LEU A 85 30.35 -10.00 0.96
N GLY A 86 30.64 -11.18 0.39
CA GLY A 86 31.91 -11.50 -0.26
C GLY A 86 32.22 -10.67 -1.52
N SER A 87 31.85 -9.39 -1.56
CA SER A 87 32.09 -8.44 -2.63
C SER A 87 32.32 -7.06 -2.03
N MET A 88 33.59 -6.67 -1.92
CA MET A 88 34.07 -5.37 -1.43
C MET A 88 33.72 -4.17 -2.35
N SER A 89 32.61 -4.19 -3.09
CA SER A 89 32.28 -3.11 -4.04
C SER A 89 30.79 -2.92 -4.34
N ALA A 90 29.87 -3.58 -3.62
CA ALA A 90 28.45 -3.40 -3.91
C ALA A 90 27.96 -2.02 -3.38
N PRO A 91 27.33 -1.18 -4.24
CA PRO A 91 26.64 0.02 -3.76
C PRO A 91 25.51 -0.37 -2.78
N PRO A 92 24.95 0.58 -2.02
CA PRO A 92 23.68 0.38 -1.33
C PRO A 92 22.65 -0.26 -2.27
N ARG A 93 22.04 -1.39 -1.87
CA ARG A 93 21.06 -2.12 -2.71
C ARG A 93 19.84 -1.27 -3.08
N ASP A 94 19.55 -0.23 -2.30
CA ASP A 94 18.45 0.70 -2.56
C ASP A 94 18.60 1.51 -3.87
N ALA A 95 19.80 1.53 -4.45
CA ALA A 95 20.11 2.14 -5.74
C ALA A 95 20.17 1.14 -6.92
N GLU A 96 20.07 -0.17 -6.68
CA GLU A 96 20.09 -1.17 -7.74
C GLU A 96 18.80 -1.10 -8.56
N ARG A 97 18.94 -1.19 -9.89
CA ARG A 97 17.81 -1.23 -10.80
C ARG A 97 17.08 -2.56 -10.67
N SER A 98 15.76 -2.51 -10.73
CA SER A 98 14.94 -3.71 -10.82
C SER A 98 15.32 -4.51 -12.07
N GLU A 99 15.46 -5.82 -11.93
CA GLU A 99 15.63 -6.73 -13.08
C GLU A 99 14.32 -6.88 -13.88
N LYS A 100 13.16 -6.70 -13.23
CA LYS A 100 11.83 -6.89 -13.82
C LYS A 100 11.34 -5.62 -14.52
N ILE A 101 11.61 -4.45 -13.95
CA ILE A 101 11.23 -3.11 -14.44
C ILE A 101 12.43 -2.14 -14.36
N PRO A 102 13.41 -2.22 -15.30
CA PRO A 102 14.70 -1.53 -15.21
C PRO A 102 14.65 0.00 -15.08
N GLU A 103 13.51 0.64 -15.35
CA GLU A 103 13.26 2.06 -15.15
C GLU A 103 13.23 2.47 -13.66
N PHE A 104 12.94 1.53 -12.76
CA PHE A 104 12.79 1.74 -11.31
C PHE A 104 13.89 1.03 -10.51
N THR A 105 14.10 1.44 -9.27
CA THR A 105 14.94 0.69 -8.34
C THR A 105 14.22 -0.54 -7.80
N GLN A 106 14.97 -1.49 -7.25
CA GLN A 106 14.40 -2.66 -6.58
C GLN A 106 13.49 -2.23 -5.42
N THR A 107 13.89 -1.22 -4.64
CA THR A 107 13.06 -0.68 -3.56
C THR A 107 11.74 -0.08 -4.08
N GLU A 108 11.77 0.64 -5.20
CA GLU A 108 10.56 1.21 -5.82
C GLU A 108 9.60 0.12 -6.31
N GLU A 109 10.13 -0.93 -6.94
CA GLU A 109 9.35 -2.10 -7.38
C GLU A 109 8.63 -2.76 -6.19
N GLU A 110 9.37 -3.14 -5.15
CA GLU A 110 8.80 -3.92 -4.05
C GLU A 110 7.85 -3.09 -3.18
N LEU A 111 8.10 -1.77 -3.07
CA LEU A 111 7.14 -0.84 -2.47
C LEU A 111 5.86 -0.75 -3.30
N ALA A 112 5.98 -0.70 -4.63
CA ALA A 112 4.82 -0.70 -5.51
C ALA A 112 4.03 -2.01 -5.36
N ASP A 113 4.71 -3.15 -5.27
CA ASP A 113 4.06 -4.45 -5.08
C ASP A 113 3.30 -4.52 -3.74
N THR A 114 3.88 -4.01 -2.66
CA THR A 114 3.20 -3.87 -1.36
C THR A 114 1.91 -3.05 -1.47
N VAL A 115 1.94 -1.92 -2.18
CA VAL A 115 0.76 -1.07 -2.41
C VAL A 115 -0.29 -1.78 -3.27
N ILE A 116 0.14 -2.46 -4.33
CA ILE A 116 -0.75 -3.20 -5.24
C ILE A 116 -1.46 -4.33 -4.49
N ARG A 117 -0.76 -5.10 -3.64
CA ARG A 117 -1.38 -6.13 -2.81
C ARG A 117 -2.46 -5.52 -1.91
N ALA A 118 -2.15 -4.41 -1.22
CA ALA A 118 -3.10 -3.73 -0.34
C ALA A 118 -4.33 -3.21 -1.10
N MET A 119 -4.13 -2.70 -2.32
CA MET A 119 -5.21 -2.25 -3.20
C MET A 119 -6.11 -3.39 -3.66
N ASP A 120 -5.52 -4.51 -4.12
CA ASP A 120 -6.26 -5.72 -4.49
C ASP A 120 -7.13 -6.21 -3.32
N PHE A 121 -6.51 -6.40 -2.15
CA PHE A 121 -7.21 -6.86 -0.95
C PHE A 121 -8.34 -5.91 -0.55
N ALA A 122 -8.08 -4.60 -0.53
CA ALA A 122 -9.10 -3.62 -0.19
C ALA A 122 -10.25 -3.61 -1.19
N GLN A 123 -9.98 -3.75 -2.49
CA GLN A 123 -11.00 -3.80 -3.53
C GLN A 123 -11.86 -5.07 -3.39
N GLU A 124 -11.23 -6.22 -3.18
CA GLU A 124 -11.92 -7.50 -2.94
C GLU A 124 -12.86 -7.41 -1.74
N ARG A 125 -12.37 -6.79 -0.67
CA ARG A 125 -13.12 -6.60 0.57
C ARG A 125 -14.09 -5.42 0.55
N LYS A 126 -14.18 -4.69 -0.56
CA LYS A 126 -15.02 -3.50 -0.74
C LYS A 126 -14.74 -2.43 0.33
N CYS A 127 -13.48 -2.31 0.73
CA CYS A 127 -13.02 -1.31 1.68
C CYS A 127 -12.99 0.08 1.03
N ARG A 128 -13.34 1.11 1.81
CA ARG A 128 -13.16 2.52 1.41
C ARG A 128 -11.73 2.97 1.68
N LEU A 129 -10.74 2.33 1.05
CA LEU A 129 -9.32 2.48 1.38
C LEU A 129 -8.85 3.94 1.28
N LEU A 130 -9.15 4.64 0.19
CA LEU A 130 -8.77 6.06 0.03
C LEU A 130 -9.33 6.93 1.17
N ALA A 131 -10.62 6.76 1.49
CA ALA A 131 -11.26 7.50 2.59
C ALA A 131 -10.62 7.17 3.94
N ALA A 132 -10.25 5.91 4.18
CA ALA A 132 -9.55 5.50 5.40
C ALA A 132 -8.13 6.09 5.48
N ILE A 133 -7.39 6.15 4.36
CA ILE A 133 -6.08 6.79 4.28
C ILE A 133 -6.19 8.28 4.61
N VAL A 134 -7.09 9.01 3.94
CA VAL A 134 -7.31 10.45 4.18
C VAL A 134 -7.68 10.72 5.65
N ALA A 135 -8.64 9.96 6.19
CA ALA A 135 -9.02 10.09 7.59
C ALA A 135 -7.87 9.77 8.55
N LYS A 136 -7.03 8.78 8.22
CA LYS A 136 -5.88 8.40 9.05
C LYS A 136 -4.76 9.42 9.00
N LEU A 137 -4.50 10.04 7.85
CA LEU A 137 -3.54 11.13 7.69
C LEU A 137 -3.97 12.35 8.50
N ALA A 138 -5.22 12.80 8.35
CA ALA A 138 -5.77 13.92 9.15
C ALA A 138 -5.69 13.64 10.66
N PHE A 139 -5.96 12.39 11.09
CA PHE A 139 -5.77 12.01 12.48
C PHE A 139 -4.30 11.98 12.90
N ASN A 140 -3.38 11.53 12.04
CA ASN A 140 -1.95 11.48 12.35
C ASN A 140 -1.33 12.88 12.47
N GLU A 141 -1.84 13.88 11.73
CA GLU A 141 -1.44 15.29 11.88
C GLU A 141 -1.75 15.85 13.27
N THR A 142 -2.80 15.34 13.93
CA THR A 142 -3.14 15.72 15.31
C THR A 142 -2.29 15.02 16.37
N ARG A 143 -1.44 14.04 15.99
CA ARG A 143 -0.58 13.35 16.96
C ARG A 143 0.63 14.22 17.29
N GLU A 144 0.95 14.31 18.57
CA GLU A 144 2.21 14.90 19.02
C GLU A 144 3.40 14.17 18.38
N HIS A 145 4.43 14.92 18.00
CA HIS A 145 5.65 14.39 17.41
C HIS A 145 6.29 13.38 18.37
N MET A 146 6.42 12.11 17.93
CA MET A 146 7.03 11.01 18.70
C MET A 146 6.33 10.64 20.02
N HIS A 147 5.01 10.50 20.00
CA HIS A 147 4.27 9.92 21.13
C HIS A 147 4.87 8.56 21.56
N GLY A 148 5.62 8.54 22.68
CA GLY A 148 6.07 7.32 23.37
C GLY A 148 7.45 6.74 23.03
N LYS A 149 8.30 7.37 22.18
CA LYS A 149 9.70 6.94 22.03
C LYS A 149 10.63 7.87 22.81
N LYS A 150 11.09 7.42 23.99
CA LYS A 150 12.41 7.85 24.46
C LYS A 150 13.40 7.40 23.39
N VAL A 151 14.25 8.33 22.95
CA VAL A 151 15.47 7.97 22.22
C VAL A 151 16.23 7.02 23.16
N GLY A 152 16.32 5.75 22.76
CA GLY A 152 16.97 4.68 23.50
C GLY A 152 17.84 3.92 22.52
#